data_AF-A0A0V0J6H6-F1
#
_entry.id   AF-A0A0V0J6H6-F1
#
_cell.length_a   1.000
_cell.length_b   1.000
_cell.length_c   1.000
_cell.angle_alpha   90.00
_cell.angle_beta   90.00
_cell.angle_gamma   90.00
#
_symmetry.space_group_name_H-M   'P 1'
#
loop_
_entity.id
_entity.type
_entity.pdbx_description
1 polymer ?
#
loop_
_entity_poly.entity_id
_entity_poly.type
_entity_poly.pdbx_seq_one_letter_code
_entity_poly.pdbx_strand_id
1 'polypeptide(L)'
;MNDLALVLDIGGGTVKLGLSTDSQPSISDNCVYKSKNVSNRQFIGHQVEECKNLSSLYGTFPFKKGYISNWEVQKQILDSILDSFFESKSFAMADLNVIVTEPYFNFSSTKETMNEVFFEDYLVSGLVRTNPAFLSAYKYQREYTQHMSRYSLVIDSGYSFTHILPVADGKIMKDFSLRLSIGGKILTNRLIEVTSYRQLDVRSETYIMNQCKEDACYISKDFWSDLTVSK
;
A
#
# COMPACT_ATOMS: atom_id res chain seq x y z
N MET A 1 31.19 5.37 2.45
CA MET A 1 29.91 5.22 1.74
C MET A 1 28.83 5.36 2.79
N ASN A 2 27.85 6.24 2.60
CA ASN A 2 26.73 6.31 3.53
C ASN A 2 25.95 5.00 3.42
N ASP A 3 25.92 4.20 4.49
CA ASP A 3 25.11 2.97 4.60
C ASP A 3 23.60 3.26 4.75
N LEU A 4 23.20 4.51 4.54
CA LEU A 4 21.83 4.98 4.65
C LEU A 4 21.09 4.70 3.33
N ALA A 5 19.99 3.96 3.44
CA ALA A 5 19.11 3.69 2.30
C ALA A 5 17.70 4.18 2.60
N LEU A 6 17.01 4.69 1.59
CA LEU A 6 15.59 4.98 1.65
C LEU A 6 14.81 3.71 1.33
N VAL A 7 13.89 3.31 2.20
CA VAL A 7 12.98 2.19 1.97
C VAL A 7 11.60 2.76 1.65
N LEU A 8 11.04 2.35 0.52
CA LEU A 8 9.76 2.82 0.01
C LEU A 8 8.85 1.63 -0.33
N ASP A 9 7.76 1.49 0.42
CA ASP A 9 6.70 0.52 0.16
C ASP A 9 5.55 1.20 -0.59
N ILE A 10 5.45 0.99 -1.91
CA ILE A 10 4.41 1.61 -2.75
C ILE A 10 3.20 0.66 -2.84
N GLY A 11 2.39 0.66 -1.79
CA GLY A 11 1.15 -0.11 -1.72
C GLY A 11 0.00 0.57 -2.46
N GLY A 12 -0.98 -0.22 -2.90
CA GLY A 12 -2.16 0.31 -3.60
C GLY A 12 -3.16 1.06 -2.70
N GLY A 13 -3.03 0.94 -1.37
CA GLY A 13 -3.85 1.65 -0.38
C GLY A 13 -3.05 2.73 0.34
N THR A 14 -1.84 2.41 0.78
CA THR A 14 -0.92 3.32 1.46
C THR A 14 0.48 3.24 0.87
N VAL A 15 1.20 4.36 0.92
CA VAL A 15 2.64 4.43 0.71
C VAL A 15 3.31 4.51 2.08
N LYS A 16 4.38 3.73 2.28
CA LYS A 16 5.20 3.81 3.50
C LYS A 16 6.63 4.15 3.12
N LEU A 17 7.25 5.07 3.84
CA LEU A 17 8.64 5.45 3.62
C LEU A 17 9.40 5.63 4.92
N GLY A 18 10.69 5.31 4.89
CA GLY A 18 11.59 5.51 6.01
C GLY A 18 13.03 5.26 5.61
N LEU A 19 13.97 5.74 6.42
CA LEU A 19 15.38 5.39 6.28
C LEU A 19 15.63 3.99 6.85
N SER A 20 16.68 3.32 6.39
CA SER A 20 17.09 2.00 6.87
C SER A 20 17.38 1.94 8.39
N THR A 21 17.63 3.10 9.01
CA THR A 21 17.86 3.27 10.44
C THR A 21 16.61 3.59 11.25
N ASP A 22 15.49 3.91 10.59
CA ASP A 22 14.27 4.32 11.27
C ASP A 22 13.58 3.11 11.90
N SER A 23 13.04 3.29 13.11
CA SER A 23 12.32 2.23 13.83
C SER A 23 10.91 2.01 13.28
N GLN A 24 10.30 3.05 12.72
CA GLN A 24 8.96 3.03 12.13
C GLN A 24 8.95 3.86 10.85
N PRO A 25 8.21 3.42 9.81
CA PRO A 25 8.03 4.20 8.61
C PRO A 25 7.00 5.32 8.83
N SER A 26 7.15 6.41 8.08
CA SER A 26 6.04 7.33 7.80
C SER A 26 5.04 6.66 6.86
N ILE A 27 3.75 6.87 7.09
CA ILE A 27 2.65 6.23 6.35
C ILE A 27 1.74 7.31 5.79
N SER A 28 1.38 7.18 4.52
CA SER A 28 0.46 8.09 3.85
C SER A 28 -0.50 7.33 2.94
N ASP A 29 -1.71 7.83 2.77
CA ASP A 29 -2.67 7.26 1.82
C ASP A 29 -2.13 7.37 0.38
N ASN A 30 -2.24 6.29 -0.39
CA ASN A 30 -1.88 6.31 -1.81
C ASN A 30 -3.06 6.77 -2.67
N CYS A 31 -3.53 7.99 -2.40
CA CYS A 31 -4.71 8.56 -3.03
C CYS A 31 -4.61 10.10 -3.12
N VAL A 32 -5.21 10.66 -4.17
CA VAL A 32 -5.51 12.09 -4.25
C VAL A 32 -7.00 12.28 -4.02
N TYR A 33 -7.36 12.88 -2.89
CA TYR A 33 -8.74 13.18 -2.53
C TYR A 33 -9.15 14.56 -3.04
N LYS A 34 -10.40 14.64 -3.49
CA LYS A 34 -11.06 15.89 -3.84
C LYS A 34 -12.41 15.93 -3.17
N SER A 35 -12.78 17.09 -2.63
CA SER A 35 -14.10 17.32 -2.07
C SER A 35 -15.04 17.86 -3.14
N LYS A 36 -16.29 17.40 -3.15
CA LYS A 36 -17.35 18.05 -3.94
C LYS A 36 -17.81 19.38 -3.33
N ASN A 37 -17.63 19.54 -2.02
CA ASN A 37 -18.18 20.66 -1.24
C ASN A 37 -17.17 21.80 -1.06
N VAL A 38 -15.87 21.50 -1.13
CA VAL A 38 -14.80 22.51 -1.09
C VAL A 38 -14.25 22.67 -2.50
N SER A 39 -14.43 23.85 -3.10
CA SER A 39 -14.01 24.06 -4.49
C SER A 39 -12.48 23.99 -4.62
N ASN A 40 -12.04 23.20 -5.59
CA ASN A 40 -10.69 23.15 -6.16
C ASN A 40 -9.50 22.78 -5.24
N ARG A 41 -9.72 22.42 -3.97
CA ARG A 41 -8.65 21.91 -3.11
C ARG A 41 -8.49 20.40 -3.29
N GLN A 42 -7.28 19.98 -3.62
CA GLN A 42 -6.87 18.56 -3.61
C GLN A 42 -6.18 18.28 -2.29
N PHE A 43 -6.41 17.10 -1.72
CA PHE A 43 -5.71 16.61 -0.55
C PHE A 43 -4.93 15.36 -0.97
N ILE A 44 -3.61 15.42 -0.86
CA ILE A 44 -2.73 14.34 -1.29
C ILE A 44 -2.29 13.56 -0.06
N GLY A 45 -2.60 12.24 -0.03
CA GLY A 45 -2.23 11.35 1.06
C GLY A 45 -2.64 11.89 2.44
N HIS A 46 -1.65 12.14 3.30
CA HIS A 46 -1.81 12.59 4.69
C HIS A 46 -2.53 13.95 4.84
N GLN A 47 -2.54 14.78 3.79
CA GLN A 47 -3.25 16.08 3.83
C GLN A 47 -4.76 15.93 4.02
N VAL A 48 -5.32 14.72 3.83
CA VAL A 48 -6.75 14.45 4.08
C VAL A 48 -7.15 14.75 5.53
N GLU A 49 -6.23 14.68 6.48
CA GLU A 49 -6.46 15.02 7.89
C GLU A 49 -6.81 16.50 8.10
N GLU A 50 -6.34 17.38 7.22
CA GLU A 50 -6.70 18.81 7.24
C GLU A 50 -8.12 19.07 6.73
N CYS A 51 -8.76 18.07 6.14
CA CYS A 51 -10.08 18.20 5.57
C CYS A 51 -11.14 18.24 6.69
N LYS A 52 -11.68 19.43 6.95
CA LYS A 52 -12.75 19.63 7.95
C LYS A 52 -14.04 18.86 7.65
N ASN A 53 -14.30 18.54 6.38
CA ASN A 53 -15.49 17.82 5.96
C ASN A 53 -15.09 16.62 5.09
N LEU A 54 -15.07 15.44 5.72
CA LEU A 54 -14.75 14.17 5.08
C LEU A 54 -15.89 13.63 4.22
N SER A 55 -17.07 14.26 4.26
CA SER A 55 -18.22 13.82 3.48
C SER A 55 -18.04 14.13 2.00
N SER A 56 -18.46 13.19 1.15
CA SER A 56 -18.39 13.29 -0.31
C SER A 56 -16.97 13.55 -0.86
N LEU A 57 -15.95 13.04 -0.16
CA LEU A 57 -14.60 12.92 -0.70
C LEU A 57 -14.55 11.81 -1.74
N TYR A 58 -14.11 12.16 -2.95
CA TYR A 58 -13.81 11.19 -3.98
C TYR A 58 -12.30 11.07 -4.18
N GLY A 59 -11.81 9.84 -4.17
CA GLY A 59 -10.40 9.51 -4.29
C GLY A 59 -10.01 9.12 -5.70
N THR A 60 -8.92 9.70 -6.22
CA THR A 60 -8.25 9.25 -7.43
C THR A 60 -7.08 8.36 -7.03
N PHE A 61 -7.14 7.08 -7.39
CA PHE A 61 -6.13 6.09 -7.04
C PHE A 61 -5.24 5.79 -8.26
N PRO A 62 -3.90 5.79 -8.11
CA PRO A 62 -2.99 5.44 -9.21
C PRO A 62 -3.03 3.94 -9.54
N PHE A 63 -3.37 3.11 -8.55
CA PHE A 63 -3.42 1.66 -8.69
C PHE A 63 -4.76 1.15 -9.25
N LYS A 64 -4.68 0.26 -10.25
CA LYS A 64 -5.81 -0.56 -10.73
C LYS A 64 -5.44 -2.03 -10.65
N LYS A 65 -6.29 -2.82 -9.98
CA LYS A 65 -6.05 -4.26 -9.71
C LYS A 65 -4.64 -4.52 -9.17
N GLY A 66 -4.13 -3.63 -8.33
CA GLY A 66 -2.81 -3.75 -7.70
C GLY A 66 -1.60 -3.51 -8.60
N TYR A 67 -1.79 -2.87 -9.76
CA TYR A 67 -0.72 -2.34 -10.60
C TYR A 67 -0.84 -0.83 -10.75
N ILE A 68 0.29 -0.13 -10.86
CA ILE A 68 0.30 1.30 -11.16
C ILE A 68 -0.18 1.49 -12.59
N SER A 69 -1.31 2.19 -12.74
CA SER A 69 -1.95 2.44 -14.03
C SER A 69 -1.89 3.91 -14.45
N ASN A 70 -1.70 4.81 -13.49
CA ASN A 70 -1.54 6.23 -13.72
C ASN A 70 -0.29 6.71 -12.95
N TRP A 71 0.80 6.87 -13.67
CA TRP A 71 2.07 7.34 -13.12
C TRP A 71 2.08 8.83 -12.79
N GLU A 72 1.28 9.64 -13.48
CA GLU A 72 1.15 11.07 -13.18
C GLU A 72 0.57 11.28 -11.77
N VAL A 73 -0.51 10.56 -11.44
CA VAL A 73 -1.10 10.58 -10.09
C VAL A 73 -0.15 9.97 -9.07
N GLN A 74 0.55 8.88 -9.42
CA GLN A 74 1.52 8.26 -8.51
C GLN A 74 2.68 9.21 -8.20
N LYS A 75 3.21 9.91 -9.20
CA LYS A 75 4.28 10.90 -9.06
C LYS A 75 3.83 12.07 -8.22
N GLN A 76 2.63 12.61 -8.48
CA GLN A 76 2.04 13.67 -7.64
C GLN A 76 1.97 13.28 -6.16
N ILE A 77 1.61 12.02 -5.86
CA ILE A 77 1.56 11.51 -4.48
C ILE A 77 2.99 11.36 -3.91
N LEU A 78 3.92 10.78 -4.67
CA LEU A 78 5.29 10.60 -4.24
C LEU A 78 5.99 11.94 -3.98
N ASP A 79 5.86 12.91 -4.89
CA ASP A 79 6.43 14.25 -4.74
C ASP A 79 5.96 14.88 -3.43
N SER A 80 4.65 14.90 -3.17
CA SER A 80 4.09 15.46 -1.94
C SER A 80 4.60 14.77 -0.66
N ILE A 81 4.81 13.45 -0.71
CA ILE A 81 5.28 12.67 0.44
C ILE A 81 6.78 12.87 0.65
N LEU A 82 7.56 12.85 -0.43
CA LEU A 82 9.01 13.00 -0.40
C LEU A 82 9.40 14.42 0.00
N ASP A 83 8.74 15.44 -0.54
CA ASP A 83 8.97 16.84 -0.18
C ASP A 83 8.80 17.03 1.34
N SER A 84 7.70 16.54 1.90
CA SER A 84 7.46 16.60 3.35
C SER A 84 8.50 15.79 4.15
N PHE A 85 8.93 14.63 3.65
CA PHE A 85 9.90 13.78 4.33
C PHE A 85 11.32 14.35 4.34
N PHE A 86 11.71 15.07 3.30
CA PHE A 86 13.04 15.66 3.15
C PHE A 86 13.13 17.13 3.59
N GLU A 87 12.02 17.83 3.85
CA GLU A 87 11.98 19.24 4.25
C GLU A 87 12.91 19.57 5.43
N SER A 88 13.03 18.65 6.40
CA SER A 88 13.87 18.82 7.60
C SER A 88 15.23 18.11 7.51
N LYS A 89 15.58 17.53 6.36
CA LYS A 89 16.79 16.70 6.19
C LYS A 89 17.87 17.46 5.43
N SER A 90 19.12 17.19 5.77
CA SER A 90 20.29 17.84 5.15
C SER A 90 20.76 17.18 3.85
N PHE A 91 20.05 16.17 3.37
CA PHE A 91 20.37 15.38 2.17
C PHE A 91 19.10 15.18 1.35
N ALA A 92 19.29 14.97 0.06
CA ALA A 92 18.20 14.70 -0.88
C ALA A 92 18.07 13.21 -1.18
N MET A 93 16.99 12.84 -1.86
CA MET A 93 16.80 11.48 -2.36
C MET A 93 17.91 11.05 -3.32
N ALA A 94 18.47 11.98 -4.11
CA ALA A 94 19.56 11.73 -5.04
C ALA A 94 20.84 11.18 -4.36
N ASP A 95 21.05 11.53 -3.08
CA ASP A 95 22.21 11.11 -2.30
C ASP A 95 22.09 9.68 -1.73
N LEU A 96 20.94 9.02 -1.93
CA LEU A 96 20.61 7.74 -1.30
C LEU A 96 20.44 6.60 -2.31
N ASN A 97 20.70 5.38 -1.82
CA ASN A 97 20.19 4.17 -2.45
C ASN A 97 18.74 3.95 -2.03
N VAL A 98 17.89 3.59 -2.98
CA VAL A 98 16.45 3.39 -2.75
C VAL A 98 16.09 1.92 -2.89
N ILE A 99 15.39 1.38 -1.90
CA ILE A 99 14.75 0.07 -1.94
C ILE A 99 13.25 0.29 -2.12
N VAL A 100 12.70 -0.09 -3.26
CA VAL A 100 11.28 0.08 -3.58
C VAL A 100 10.56 -1.26 -3.68
N THR A 101 9.35 -1.35 -3.13
CA THR A 101 8.51 -2.55 -3.30
C THR A 101 7.74 -2.51 -4.61
N GLU A 102 7.61 -3.68 -5.25
CA GLU A 102 6.76 -3.88 -6.40
C GLU A 102 5.92 -5.17 -6.27
N PRO A 103 4.77 -5.26 -6.98
CA PRO A 103 3.99 -6.49 -7.05
C PRO A 103 4.79 -7.66 -7.61
N TYR A 104 4.51 -8.86 -7.14
CA TYR A 104 5.22 -10.07 -7.55
C TYR A 104 5.12 -10.34 -9.07
N PHE A 105 3.94 -10.15 -9.64
CA PHE A 105 3.64 -10.37 -11.05
C PHE A 105 3.53 -9.05 -11.82
N ASN A 106 4.51 -8.15 -11.67
CA ASN A 106 4.51 -6.85 -12.32
C ASN A 106 4.94 -6.92 -13.80
N PHE A 107 4.38 -6.04 -14.64
CA PHE A 107 4.67 -6.00 -16.07
C PHE A 107 6.03 -5.36 -16.35
N SER A 108 6.73 -5.82 -17.39
CA SER A 108 8.03 -5.26 -17.78
C SER A 108 7.94 -3.76 -18.10
N SER A 109 6.86 -3.32 -18.76
CA SER A 109 6.65 -1.89 -19.04
C SER A 109 6.51 -1.06 -17.76
N THR A 110 5.71 -1.51 -16.78
CA THR A 110 5.58 -0.82 -15.49
C THR A 110 6.90 -0.79 -14.72
N LYS A 111 7.72 -1.85 -14.84
CA LYS A 111 9.07 -1.92 -14.27
C LYS A 111 10.02 -0.92 -14.89
N GLU A 112 9.96 -0.75 -16.21
CA GLU A 112 10.76 0.23 -16.95
C GLU A 112 10.35 1.66 -16.60
N THR A 113 9.05 1.96 -16.59
CA THR A 113 8.57 3.29 -16.17
C THR A 113 8.95 3.60 -14.72
N MET A 114 8.92 2.61 -13.83
CA MET A 114 9.42 2.80 -12.46
C MET A 114 10.91 3.18 -12.48
N ASN A 115 11.74 2.48 -13.25
CA ASN A 115 13.16 2.84 -13.34
C ASN A 115 13.36 4.25 -13.91
N GLU A 116 12.64 4.62 -14.97
CA GLU A 116 12.68 5.95 -15.57
C GLU A 116 12.35 7.03 -14.54
N VAL A 117 11.24 6.90 -13.82
CA VAL A 117 10.84 7.85 -12.77
C VAL A 117 11.92 7.97 -11.67
N PHE A 118 12.45 6.85 -11.17
CA PHE A 118 13.44 6.92 -10.08
C PHE A 118 14.80 7.44 -10.52
N PHE A 119 15.29 7.07 -11.71
CA PHE A 119 16.61 7.47 -12.19
C PHE A 119 16.61 8.82 -12.91
N GLU A 120 15.59 9.13 -13.73
CA GLU A 120 15.56 10.34 -14.53
C GLU A 120 14.91 11.51 -13.79
N ASP A 121 13.80 11.28 -13.08
CA ASP A 121 13.13 12.35 -12.32
C ASP A 121 13.75 12.56 -10.94
N TYR A 122 13.91 11.48 -10.15
CA TYR A 122 14.41 11.58 -8.77
C TYR A 122 15.93 11.45 -8.63
N LEU A 123 16.63 11.16 -9.73
CA LEU A 123 18.10 11.11 -9.80
C LEU A 123 18.75 10.23 -8.72
N VAL A 124 18.12 9.10 -8.37
CA VAL A 124 18.62 8.22 -7.31
C VAL A 124 19.99 7.61 -7.68
N SER A 125 20.86 7.50 -6.69
CA SER A 125 22.19 6.89 -6.89
C SER A 125 22.12 5.39 -7.21
N GLY A 126 21.11 4.70 -6.66
CA GLY A 126 20.90 3.28 -6.90
C GLY A 126 19.49 2.85 -6.54
N LEU A 127 18.95 1.88 -7.27
CA LEU A 127 17.58 1.40 -7.09
C LEU A 127 17.55 -0.13 -6.98
N VAL A 128 16.98 -0.64 -5.89
CA VAL A 128 16.68 -2.05 -5.69
C VAL A 128 15.16 -2.22 -5.66
N ARG A 129 14.63 -2.96 -6.63
CA ARG A 129 13.23 -3.38 -6.63
C ARG A 129 13.11 -4.73 -5.94
N THR A 130 12.17 -4.84 -5.02
CA THR A 130 11.92 -6.08 -4.28
C THR A 130 10.43 -6.30 -4.06
N ASN A 131 10.05 -7.44 -3.52
CA ASN A 131 8.67 -7.76 -3.22
C ASN A 131 8.40 -7.64 -1.72
N PRO A 132 7.22 -7.13 -1.30
CA PRO A 132 6.90 -6.96 0.12
C PRO A 132 6.98 -8.29 0.89
N ALA A 133 6.47 -9.37 0.30
CA ALA A 133 6.54 -10.70 0.88
C ALA A 133 7.97 -11.23 1.07
N PHE A 134 8.90 -10.87 0.19
CA PHE A 134 10.31 -11.23 0.35
C PHE A 134 10.91 -10.53 1.56
N LEU A 135 10.63 -9.24 1.75
CA LEU A 135 11.08 -8.48 2.91
C LEU A 135 10.50 -9.03 4.21
N SER A 136 9.21 -9.42 4.21
CA SER A 136 8.57 -10.07 5.36
C SER A 136 9.22 -11.42 5.70
N ALA A 137 9.50 -12.25 4.69
CA ALA A 137 10.22 -13.51 4.90
C ALA A 137 11.65 -13.27 5.42
N TYR A 138 12.35 -12.28 4.87
CA TYR A 138 13.69 -11.90 5.31
C TYR A 138 13.71 -11.45 6.78
N LYS A 139 12.75 -10.62 7.20
CA LYS A 139 12.59 -10.20 8.60
C LYS A 139 12.35 -11.41 9.51
N TYR A 140 11.41 -12.28 9.16
CA TYR A 140 11.12 -13.50 9.91
C TYR A 140 12.38 -14.38 10.09
N GLN A 141 13.15 -14.56 9.02
CA GLN A 141 14.40 -15.33 9.07
C GLN A 141 15.47 -14.72 9.97
N ARG A 142 15.56 -13.39 10.02
CA ARG A 142 16.52 -12.65 10.85
C ARG A 142 16.15 -12.66 12.33
N GLU A 143 14.86 -12.66 12.65
CA GLU A 143 14.38 -12.65 14.04
C GLU A 143 14.34 -14.06 14.67
N TYR A 144 14.00 -15.09 13.88
CA TYR A 144 13.78 -16.45 14.37
C TYR A 144 14.94 -17.42 14.03
N THR A 145 16.18 -16.93 14.09
CA THR A 145 17.42 -17.64 13.70
C THR A 145 17.58 -19.02 14.35
N GLN A 146 16.99 -19.26 15.54
CA GLN A 146 17.12 -20.53 16.25
C GLN A 146 16.24 -21.66 15.71
N HIS A 147 15.20 -21.35 14.92
CA HIS A 147 14.25 -22.33 14.38
C HIS A 147 14.00 -22.05 12.89
N MET A 148 15.07 -21.97 12.10
CA MET A 148 14.94 -21.82 10.66
C MET A 148 14.27 -23.07 10.07
N SER A 149 12.95 -23.00 9.86
CA SER A 149 12.27 -23.94 9.00
C SER A 149 12.77 -23.74 7.58
N ARG A 150 13.21 -24.83 6.94
CA ARG A 150 13.60 -24.83 5.53
C ARG A 150 12.45 -24.41 4.61
N TYR A 151 11.22 -24.59 5.06
CA TYR A 151 10.01 -24.26 4.31
C TYR A 151 9.14 -23.30 5.12
N SER A 152 8.66 -22.24 4.48
CA SER A 152 7.66 -21.35 5.06
C SER A 152 6.65 -20.92 4.01
N LEU A 153 5.50 -20.42 4.46
CA LEU A 153 4.44 -19.92 3.59
C LEU A 153 4.13 -18.47 3.99
N VAL A 154 4.35 -17.53 3.07
CA VAL A 154 4.00 -16.13 3.28
C VAL A 154 2.61 -15.89 2.70
N ILE A 155 1.68 -15.48 3.55
CA ILE A 155 0.34 -15.04 3.13
C ILE A 155 0.30 -13.52 3.30
N ASP A 156 0.39 -12.81 2.18
CA ASP A 156 0.41 -11.35 2.11
C ASP A 156 -0.95 -10.83 1.67
N SER A 157 -1.80 -10.44 2.64
CA SER A 157 -3.13 -9.88 2.40
C SER A 157 -3.07 -8.36 2.36
N GLY A 158 -3.23 -7.79 1.16
CA GLY A 158 -3.13 -6.36 0.94
C GLY A 158 -4.46 -5.69 0.53
N TYR A 159 -4.34 -4.41 0.16
CA TYR A 159 -5.50 -3.60 -0.28
C TYR A 159 -6.11 -4.11 -1.60
N SER A 160 -5.28 -4.53 -2.57
CA SER A 160 -5.74 -4.91 -3.91
C SER A 160 -5.94 -6.42 -4.12
N PHE A 161 -5.17 -7.26 -3.42
CA PHE A 161 -5.15 -8.70 -3.59
C PHE A 161 -4.49 -9.36 -2.36
N THR A 162 -4.61 -10.69 -2.27
CA THR A 162 -3.87 -11.52 -1.33
C THR A 162 -2.95 -12.45 -2.11
N HIS A 163 -1.67 -12.48 -1.77
CA HIS A 163 -0.69 -13.43 -2.31
C HIS A 163 -0.41 -14.55 -1.33
N ILE A 164 -0.23 -15.76 -1.87
CA ILE A 164 0.25 -16.93 -1.14
C ILE A 164 1.55 -17.36 -1.80
N LEU A 165 2.64 -17.25 -1.06
CA LEU A 165 4.00 -17.39 -1.56
C LEU A 165 4.76 -18.42 -0.73
N PRO A 166 4.91 -19.65 -1.24
CA PRO A 166 5.75 -20.64 -0.60
C PRO A 166 7.23 -20.25 -0.73
N VAL A 167 7.98 -20.44 0.35
CA VAL A 167 9.40 -20.16 0.48
C VAL A 167 10.10 -21.45 0.85
N ALA A 168 11.13 -21.83 0.09
CA ALA A 168 11.98 -22.98 0.35
C ALA A 168 13.44 -22.54 0.36
N ASP A 169 14.19 -22.93 1.39
CA ASP A 169 15.62 -22.62 1.57
C ASP A 169 15.90 -21.12 1.37
N GLY A 170 15.01 -20.27 1.89
CA GLY A 170 15.08 -18.82 1.81
C GLY A 170 14.73 -18.19 0.46
N LYS A 171 14.28 -18.98 -0.52
CA LYS A 171 13.87 -18.51 -1.84
C LYS A 171 12.37 -18.70 -2.06
N ILE A 172 11.72 -17.69 -2.64
CA ILE A 172 10.32 -17.80 -3.03
C ILE A 172 10.21 -18.76 -4.22
N MET A 173 9.35 -19.78 -4.09
CA MET A 173 9.08 -20.75 -5.14
C MET A 173 8.05 -20.19 -6.11
N LYS A 174 8.53 -19.57 -7.19
CA LYS A 174 7.68 -18.81 -8.13
C LYS A 174 6.58 -19.66 -8.77
N ASP A 175 6.88 -20.91 -9.10
CA ASP A 175 5.95 -21.79 -9.83
C ASP A 175 4.70 -22.17 -8.99
N PHE A 176 4.79 -22.02 -7.67
CA PHE A 176 3.71 -22.34 -6.73
C PHE A 176 3.09 -21.08 -6.09
N SER A 177 3.43 -19.91 -6.61
CA SER A 177 2.86 -18.65 -6.13
C SER A 177 1.42 -18.49 -6.61
N LEU A 178 0.53 -18.14 -5.68
CA LEU A 178 -0.88 -17.92 -5.96
C LEU A 178 -1.27 -16.49 -5.65
N ARG A 179 -2.13 -15.95 -6.50
CA ARG A 179 -2.74 -14.62 -6.31
C ARG A 179 -4.25 -14.76 -6.26
N LEU A 180 -4.80 -14.40 -5.11
CA LEU A 180 -6.24 -14.28 -4.91
C LEU A 180 -6.66 -12.84 -5.22
N SER A 181 -7.69 -12.68 -6.06
CA SER A 181 -8.26 -11.37 -6.39
C SER A 181 -9.18 -10.84 -5.29
N ILE A 182 -8.83 -11.07 -4.02
CA ILE A 182 -9.55 -10.63 -2.82
C ILE A 182 -8.59 -9.71 -2.06
N GLY A 183 -9.06 -8.54 -1.66
CA GLY A 183 -8.27 -7.58 -0.89
C GLY A 183 -9.17 -6.55 -0.22
N GLY A 184 -8.58 -5.64 0.54
CA GLY A 184 -9.31 -4.62 1.30
C GLY A 184 -10.31 -3.81 0.48
N LYS A 185 -9.98 -3.47 -0.78
CA LYS A 185 -10.86 -2.70 -1.67
C LYS A 185 -12.19 -3.40 -1.94
N ILE A 186 -12.17 -4.72 -2.15
CA ILE A 186 -13.40 -5.48 -2.43
C ILE A 186 -14.27 -5.54 -1.17
N LEU A 187 -13.66 -5.69 0.00
CA LEU A 187 -14.38 -5.67 1.27
C LEU A 187 -15.05 -4.31 1.52
N THR A 188 -14.31 -3.21 1.32
CA THR A 188 -14.88 -1.86 1.41
C THR A 188 -16.03 -1.66 0.43
N ASN A 189 -15.87 -2.07 -0.83
CA ASN A 189 -16.94 -1.96 -1.83
C ASN A 189 -18.18 -2.79 -1.45
N ARG A 190 -17.98 -3.99 -0.91
CA ARG A 190 -19.09 -4.84 -0.46
C ARG A 190 -19.83 -4.22 0.72
N LEU A 191 -19.10 -3.62 1.65
CA LEU A 191 -19.71 -2.92 2.78
C LEU A 191 -20.53 -1.72 2.30
N ILE A 192 -19.98 -0.91 1.38
CA ILE A 192 -20.71 0.20 0.74
C ILE A 192 -22.00 -0.29 0.09
N GLU A 193 -21.93 -1.37 -0.71
CA GLU A 193 -23.09 -1.93 -1.40
C GLU A 193 -24.19 -2.38 -0.43
N VAL A 194 -23.82 -3.15 0.61
CA VAL A 194 -24.78 -3.69 1.59
C VAL A 194 -25.42 -2.58 2.41
N THR A 195 -24.64 -1.62 2.90
CA THR A 195 -25.15 -0.47 3.67
C THR A 195 -26.05 0.42 2.82
N SER A 196 -25.65 0.68 1.57
CA SER A 196 -26.43 1.48 0.61
C SER A 196 -27.76 0.86 0.26
N TYR A 197 -27.82 -0.48 0.17
CA TYR A 197 -29.05 -1.18 -0.15
C TYR A 197 -30.02 -1.23 1.03
N ARG A 198 -29.52 -1.38 2.27
CA ARG A 198 -30.36 -1.64 3.45
C ARG A 198 -30.80 -0.39 4.20
N GLN A 199 -29.96 0.64 4.29
CA GLN A 199 -30.13 1.72 5.26
C GLN A 199 -30.03 3.10 4.62
N LEU A 200 -28.84 3.47 4.13
CA LEU A 200 -28.49 4.83 3.74
C LEU A 200 -27.57 4.78 2.52
N ASP A 201 -27.83 5.59 1.49
CA ASP A 201 -26.95 5.67 0.32
C ASP A 201 -25.59 6.28 0.68
N VAL A 202 -24.58 5.42 0.81
CA VAL A 202 -23.20 5.76 1.19
C VAL A 202 -22.22 5.57 0.03
N ARG A 203 -22.72 5.49 -1.21
CA ARG A 203 -21.86 5.29 -2.40
C ARG A 203 -20.86 6.43 -2.62
N SER A 204 -21.18 7.65 -2.17
CA SER A 204 -20.26 8.79 -2.20
C SER A 204 -19.27 8.84 -1.04
N GLU A 205 -19.44 7.99 -0.02
CA GLU A 205 -18.74 8.09 1.25
C GLU A 205 -17.64 7.01 1.38
N THR A 206 -16.82 6.86 0.33
CA THR A 206 -15.83 5.76 0.25
C THR A 206 -14.79 5.82 1.37
N TYR A 207 -14.31 7.02 1.72
CA TYR A 207 -13.34 7.21 2.80
C TYR A 207 -13.91 6.78 4.16
N ILE A 208 -15.10 7.29 4.50
CA ILE A 208 -15.80 6.97 5.75
C ILE A 208 -16.09 5.48 5.83
N MET A 209 -16.57 4.87 4.76
CA MET A 209 -16.87 3.44 4.74
C MET A 209 -15.62 2.57 4.84
N ASN A 210 -14.47 3.04 4.35
CA ASN A 210 -13.20 2.36 4.61
C ASN A 210 -12.84 2.43 6.11
N GLN A 211 -12.99 3.59 6.74
CA GLN A 211 -12.74 3.75 8.18
C GLN A 211 -13.69 2.88 9.01
N CYS A 212 -14.99 2.86 8.69
CA CYS A 212 -15.96 1.99 9.35
C CYS A 212 -15.58 0.51 9.22
N LYS A 213 -15.02 0.09 8.09
CA LYS A 213 -14.52 -1.28 7.90
C LYS A 213 -13.34 -1.56 8.83
N GLU A 214 -12.36 -0.66 8.93
CA GLU A 214 -11.21 -0.85 9.83
C GLU A 214 -11.62 -0.83 11.33
N ASP A 215 -12.61 -0.03 11.71
CA ASP A 215 -13.01 0.14 13.12
C ASP A 215 -14.04 -0.88 13.60
N ALA A 216 -14.99 -1.28 12.75
CA ALA A 216 -16.17 -2.04 13.17
C ALA A 216 -16.24 -3.47 12.61
N CYS A 217 -15.54 -3.79 11.52
CA CYS A 217 -15.56 -5.15 10.99
C CYS A 217 -14.61 -6.08 11.76
N TYR A 218 -15.03 -7.33 11.93
CA TYR A 218 -14.24 -8.37 12.54
C TYR A 218 -14.49 -9.70 11.84
N ILE A 219 -13.58 -10.65 12.04
CA ILE A 219 -13.74 -12.02 11.56
C ILE A 219 -14.50 -12.81 12.63
N SER A 220 -15.67 -13.32 12.26
CA SER A 220 -16.47 -14.19 13.11
C SER A 220 -15.70 -15.49 13.47
N LYS A 221 -15.81 -15.92 14.73
CA LYS A 221 -15.28 -17.22 15.19
C LYS A 221 -16.25 -18.37 14.90
N ASP A 222 -17.54 -18.07 14.83
CA ASP A 222 -18.61 -19.01 14.47
C ASP A 222 -19.56 -18.36 13.46
N PHE A 223 -19.22 -18.55 12.19
CA PHE A 223 -19.91 -17.93 11.07
C PHE A 223 -21.40 -18.26 11.03
N TRP A 224 -21.77 -19.51 11.32
CA TRP A 224 -23.16 -19.96 11.20
C TRP A 224 -24.03 -19.36 12.30
N SER A 225 -23.52 -19.32 13.54
CA SER A 225 -24.21 -18.68 14.65
C SER A 225 -24.42 -17.20 14.39
N ASP A 226 -23.36 -16.47 14.05
CA ASP A 226 -23.42 -15.01 13.84
C ASP A 226 -24.34 -14.63 12.67
N LEU A 227 -24.38 -15.45 11.62
CA LEU A 227 -25.28 -15.24 10.48
C LEU A 227 -26.76 -15.29 10.88
N THR A 228 -27.14 -16.11 11.86
CA THR A 228 -28.55 -16.16 12.31
C THR A 228 -28.98 -14.91 13.07
N VAL A 229 -28.04 -14.26 13.75
CA VAL A 229 -28.26 -13.01 14.50
C VAL A 229 -28.20 -11.79 13.56
N SER A 230 -27.40 -11.88 12.50
CA SER A 230 -27.30 -10.89 11.41
C SER A 230 -28.54 -10.91 10.51
N LYS A 231 -29.66 -10.35 10.98
CA LYS A 231 -30.85 -10.08 10.14
C LYS A 231 -30.82 -8.64 9.62
#